data_AF-A0A6N3Z8F7-F1
#
_entry.id   AF-A0A6N3Z8F7-F1
#
_cell.length_a   1.000
_cell.length_b   1.000
_cell.length_c   1.000
_cell.angle_alpha   90.00
_cell.angle_beta   90.00
_cell.angle_gamma   90.00
#
_symmetry.space_group_name_H-M   'P 1'
#
loop_
_entity.id
_entity.type
_entity.pdbx_description
1 polymer ?
#
loop_
_entity_poly.entity_id
_entity_poly.type
_entity_poly.pdbx_seq_one_letter_code
_entity_poly.pdbx_strand_id
1 'polypeptide(L)'
;MSICNKKTLLCLAVSGSLFSVSYAANANDHHDHNHHDGEHHESEHRHHDAHVHGVVETNIAQDGDHLLFEITAPGADVVGFEHAPKDDAQKQVLANAVKTLNNPNLIFTLPENAKCTFEEAHVSHNLVNHNDHDDHDHDHHDGEHHKEHGKHGEFSAQYEYHCEAISNLDQIETQWFTHFPHTHKMTIQYLGDAGQKAASLTPKSSVITL
;
A
#
# COMPACT_ATOMS: atom_id res chain seq x y z
N MET A 1 -1.83 -52.71 -34.73
CA MET A 1 -3.27 -52.94 -34.97
C MET A 1 -3.92 -53.25 -33.64
N SER A 2 -5.05 -52.60 -33.33
CA SER A 2 -5.92 -52.75 -32.15
C SER A 2 -5.35 -52.27 -30.80
N ILE A 3 -5.73 -51.10 -30.24
CA ILE A 3 -7.04 -50.45 -29.93
C ILE A 3 -7.42 -50.66 -28.45
N CYS A 4 -7.83 -49.52 -27.86
CA CYS A 4 -8.63 -49.29 -26.66
C CYS A 4 -7.95 -49.44 -25.30
N ASN A 5 -7.79 -48.30 -24.62
CA ASN A 5 -8.32 -48.22 -23.27
C ASN A 5 -9.17 -46.97 -23.09
N LYS A 6 -10.46 -47.20 -22.89
CA LYS A 6 -11.51 -46.22 -22.58
C LYS A 6 -11.42 -45.89 -21.09
N LYS A 7 -11.47 -44.61 -20.71
CA LYS A 7 -11.97 -44.21 -19.39
C LYS A 7 -12.91 -43.01 -19.51
N THR A 8 -14.17 -43.37 -19.76
CA THR A 8 -15.44 -42.84 -19.22
C THR A 8 -15.23 -41.94 -17.98
N LEU A 9 -15.55 -40.64 -18.02
CA LEU A 9 -16.85 -39.97 -17.97
C LEU A 9 -17.60 -40.13 -16.63
N LEU A 10 -17.55 -39.04 -15.84
CA LEU A 10 -18.64 -38.39 -15.10
C LEU A 10 -19.39 -39.15 -13.99
N CYS A 11 -19.34 -38.60 -12.77
CA CYS A 11 -20.49 -38.50 -11.86
C CYS A 11 -20.31 -37.29 -10.94
N LEU A 12 -21.10 -36.23 -11.19
CA LEU A 12 -21.37 -35.16 -10.23
C LEU A 12 -22.21 -35.73 -9.08
N ALA A 13 -21.84 -35.42 -7.85
CA ALA A 13 -22.73 -35.51 -6.70
C ALA A 13 -22.65 -34.19 -5.93
N VAL A 14 -23.59 -33.27 -6.20
CA VAL A 14 -23.80 -32.07 -5.40
C VAL A 14 -24.81 -32.44 -4.31
N SER A 15 -24.33 -32.70 -3.10
CA SER A 15 -25.18 -32.84 -1.92
C SER A 15 -25.51 -31.45 -1.37
N GLY A 16 -26.73 -30.98 -1.66
CA GLY A 16 -27.25 -29.74 -1.08
C GLY A 16 -27.59 -29.93 0.41
N SER A 17 -26.81 -29.32 1.29
CA SER A 17 -27.16 -29.16 2.71
C SER A 17 -28.03 -27.91 2.87
N LEU A 18 -29.26 -28.10 3.31
CA LEU A 18 -30.18 -27.03 3.69
C LEU A 18 -29.79 -26.49 5.07
N PHE A 19 -29.25 -25.28 5.14
CA PHE A 19 -29.10 -24.54 6.39
C PHE A 19 -30.36 -23.72 6.65
N SER A 20 -31.07 -24.06 7.72
CA SER A 20 -32.21 -23.32 8.25
C SER A 20 -31.71 -22.00 8.85
N VAL A 21 -32.11 -20.86 8.27
CA VAL A 21 -31.88 -19.52 8.85
C VAL A 21 -33.03 -19.21 9.82
N SER A 22 -32.72 -19.07 11.10
CA SER A 22 -33.65 -18.55 12.11
C SER A 22 -33.55 -17.02 12.12
N TYR A 23 -34.60 -16.36 11.65
CA TYR A 23 -34.79 -14.91 11.77
C TYR A 23 -35.27 -14.61 13.20
N ALA A 24 -34.51 -13.83 13.97
CA ALA A 24 -34.99 -13.21 15.20
C ALA A 24 -35.12 -11.70 14.95
N ALA A 25 -36.37 -11.24 14.89
CA ALA A 25 -36.71 -9.82 14.91
C ALA A 25 -36.61 -9.31 16.36
N ASN A 26 -35.88 -8.21 16.59
CA ASN A 26 -36.05 -7.39 17.77
C ASN A 26 -36.59 -6.03 17.36
N ALA A 27 -37.70 -5.66 17.98
CA ALA A 27 -38.41 -4.41 17.80
C ALA A 27 -37.90 -3.38 18.82
N ASN A 28 -37.69 -2.17 18.30
CA ASN A 28 -38.07 -0.87 18.86
C ASN A 28 -37.56 -0.47 20.26
N ASP A 29 -36.79 0.62 20.32
CA ASP A 29 -37.23 1.72 21.18
C ASP A 29 -36.81 3.09 20.64
N HIS A 30 -37.74 4.04 20.78
CA HIS A 30 -37.67 5.43 20.35
C HIS A 30 -36.86 6.25 21.35
N HIS A 31 -35.90 7.04 20.86
CA HIS A 31 -35.41 8.21 21.58
C HIS A 31 -35.62 9.47 20.75
N ASP A 32 -36.52 10.29 21.27
CA ASP A 32 -36.88 11.63 20.83
C ASP A 32 -35.72 12.59 21.17
N HIS A 33 -35.11 13.20 20.16
CA HIS A 33 -34.14 14.29 20.34
C HIS A 33 -34.48 15.41 19.38
N ASN A 34 -35.18 16.41 19.91
CA ASN A 34 -35.28 17.73 19.33
C ASN A 34 -34.12 18.56 19.91
N HIS A 35 -33.10 18.89 19.11
CA HIS A 35 -32.28 20.10 19.29
C HIS A 35 -31.41 20.41 18.06
N HIS A 36 -31.79 21.52 17.41
CA HIS A 36 -30.97 22.59 16.82
C HIS A 36 -30.14 22.33 15.54
N ASP A 37 -30.47 23.17 14.55
CA ASP A 37 -29.85 23.35 13.25
C ASP A 37 -28.35 23.66 13.29
N GLY A 38 -27.62 23.06 12.36
CA GLY A 38 -26.21 23.31 12.11
C GLY A 38 -25.69 22.40 11.00
N GLU A 39 -26.12 22.65 9.76
CA GLU A 39 -25.53 22.04 8.57
C GLU A 39 -24.05 22.48 8.44
N HIS A 40 -23.14 21.64 8.91
CA HIS A 40 -21.77 21.61 8.44
C HIS A 40 -21.54 20.24 7.79
N HIS A 41 -21.60 20.22 6.45
CA HIS A 41 -20.94 19.19 5.67
C HIS A 41 -19.42 19.36 5.89
N GLU A 42 -18.90 18.73 6.93
CA GLU A 42 -17.47 18.44 7.04
C GLU A 42 -17.25 17.04 6.49
N SER A 43 -16.42 16.95 5.46
CA SER A 43 -15.78 15.70 5.06
C SER A 43 -15.13 15.09 6.30
N GLU A 44 -15.66 13.97 6.79
CA GLU A 44 -14.90 13.05 7.63
C GLU A 44 -13.72 12.53 6.80
N HIS A 45 -12.67 13.34 6.72
CA HIS A 45 -11.33 12.86 6.47
C HIS A 45 -11.01 11.97 7.65
N ARG A 46 -11.18 10.66 7.48
CA ARG A 46 -10.54 9.67 8.35
C ARG A 46 -9.03 9.75 8.12
N HIS A 47 -8.40 10.83 8.57
CA HIS A 47 -6.96 10.88 8.77
C HIS A 47 -6.68 10.01 9.98
N HIS A 48 -6.49 8.71 9.73
CA HIS A 48 -5.77 7.87 10.67
C HIS A 48 -4.28 8.12 10.49
N ASP A 49 -3.82 9.34 10.75
CA ASP A 49 -2.39 9.63 10.76
C ASP A 49 -1.83 9.26 12.15
N ALA A 50 -1.72 7.95 12.34
CA ALA A 50 -0.89 7.33 13.35
C ALA A 50 0.05 6.37 12.61
N HIS A 51 0.99 6.93 11.85
CA HIS A 51 2.06 6.15 11.26
C HIS A 51 2.75 5.33 12.36
N VAL A 52 2.74 4.00 12.20
CA VAL A 52 3.51 3.14 13.08
C VAL A 52 4.93 3.12 12.53
N HIS A 53 5.84 3.84 13.18
CA HIS A 53 7.25 3.82 12.81
C HIS A 53 7.76 2.37 12.72
N GLY A 54 8.58 2.12 11.71
CA GLY A 54 9.12 0.81 11.36
C GLY A 54 8.17 -0.04 10.52
N VAL A 55 7.05 0.50 10.03
CA VAL A 55 6.07 -0.22 9.21
C VAL A 55 5.82 0.50 7.90
N VAL A 56 6.10 -0.21 6.80
CA VAL A 56 5.77 0.22 5.44
C VAL A 56 4.54 -0.53 4.97
N GLU A 57 3.64 0.19 4.30
CA GLU A 57 2.42 -0.37 3.74
C GLU A 57 2.55 -0.52 2.23
N THR A 58 2.24 -1.70 1.71
CA THR A 58 2.29 -2.00 0.28
C THR A 58 0.99 -2.66 -0.16
N ASN A 59 0.34 -2.10 -1.17
CA ASN A 59 -0.75 -2.71 -1.90
C ASN A 59 -0.25 -3.19 -3.26
N ILE A 60 -0.71 -4.36 -3.69
CA ILE A 60 -0.36 -4.93 -5.00
C ILE A 60 -1.66 -5.36 -5.66
N ALA A 61 -1.97 -4.80 -6.83
CA ALA A 61 -3.13 -5.16 -7.62
C ALA A 61 -2.67 -5.79 -8.93
N GLN A 62 -3.28 -6.92 -9.30
CA GLN A 62 -3.14 -7.53 -10.61
C GLN A 62 -4.43 -7.28 -11.41
N ASP A 63 -4.27 -6.78 -12.63
CA ASP A 63 -5.35 -6.71 -13.64
C ASP A 63 -4.84 -7.33 -14.94
N GLY A 64 -5.33 -8.54 -15.27
CA GLY A 64 -4.83 -9.30 -16.41
C GLY A 64 -3.33 -9.60 -16.30
N ASP A 65 -2.55 -9.11 -17.26
CA ASP A 65 -1.10 -9.20 -17.34
C ASP A 65 -0.37 -7.98 -16.73
N HIS A 66 -1.09 -7.03 -16.13
CA HIS A 66 -0.50 -5.88 -15.46
C HIS A 66 -0.46 -6.06 -13.94
N LEU A 67 0.58 -5.51 -13.31
CA LEU A 67 0.71 -5.37 -11.86
C LEU A 67 0.92 -3.90 -11.50
N LEU A 68 0.15 -3.42 -10.52
CA LEU A 68 0.33 -2.13 -9.88
C LEU A 68 0.78 -2.35 -8.44
N PHE A 69 1.88 -1.71 -8.06
CA PHE A 69 2.35 -1.62 -6.68
C PHE A 69 2.09 -0.22 -6.17
N GLU A 70 1.56 -0.09 -4.96
CA GLU A 70 1.43 1.18 -4.25
C GLU A 70 2.06 1.05 -2.88
N ILE A 71 3.00 1.94 -2.55
CA ILE A 71 3.79 1.89 -1.34
C ILE A 71 3.66 3.21 -0.61
N THR A 72 3.42 3.13 0.69
CA THR A 72 3.41 4.27 1.61
C THR A 72 4.36 3.97 2.75
N ALA A 73 5.32 4.87 2.98
CA ALA A 73 6.42 4.65 3.92
C ALA A 73 6.72 5.91 4.74
N PRO A 74 6.74 5.84 6.08
CA PRO A 74 7.20 6.94 6.92
C PRO A 74 8.64 7.36 6.58
N GLY A 75 8.92 8.65 6.65
CA GLY A 75 10.26 9.20 6.39
C GLY A 75 11.31 8.63 7.34
N ALA A 76 10.93 8.36 8.60
CA ALA A 76 11.79 7.68 9.56
C ALA A 76 12.28 6.31 9.05
N ASP A 77 11.45 5.59 8.30
CA ASP A 77 11.69 4.22 7.85
C ASP A 77 12.55 4.17 6.59
N VAL A 78 12.49 5.22 5.77
CA VAL A 78 13.23 5.35 4.51
C VAL A 78 14.56 6.09 4.71
N VAL A 79 14.54 7.26 5.38
CA VAL A 79 15.70 8.16 5.52
C VAL A 79 16.15 8.41 6.96
N GLY A 80 15.40 7.91 7.96
CA GLY A 80 15.75 8.09 9.38
C GLY A 80 15.27 9.40 10.00
N PHE A 81 14.47 10.18 9.29
CA PHE A 81 13.90 11.43 9.78
C PHE A 81 12.60 11.76 9.03
N GLU A 82 11.75 12.59 9.64
CA GLU A 82 10.44 12.98 9.11
C GLU A 82 10.33 14.49 8.85
N HIS A 83 11.44 15.21 8.99
CA HIS A 83 11.50 16.65 8.77
C HIS A 83 12.29 16.97 7.48
N ALA A 84 12.23 18.22 7.03
CA ALA A 84 13.09 18.65 5.93
C ALA A 84 14.58 18.45 6.23
N PRO A 85 15.40 18.01 5.26
CA PRO A 85 16.82 17.77 5.48
C PRO A 85 17.53 19.07 5.91
N LYS A 86 18.25 19.02 7.04
CA LYS A 86 18.84 20.20 7.69
C LYS A 86 20.28 20.47 7.26
N ASP A 87 20.96 19.46 6.73
CA ASP A 87 22.34 19.52 6.29
C ASP A 87 22.55 18.75 4.98
N ASP A 88 23.74 18.88 4.40
CA ASP A 88 24.06 18.24 3.12
C ASP A 88 24.12 16.71 3.21
N ALA A 89 24.39 16.15 4.41
CA ALA A 89 24.35 14.70 4.61
C ALA A 89 22.90 14.19 4.51
N GLN A 90 21.94 14.86 5.15
CA GLN A 90 20.52 14.51 5.05
C GLN A 90 19.97 14.72 3.64
N LYS A 91 20.38 15.78 2.93
CA LYS A 91 20.03 15.96 1.51
C LYS A 91 20.53 14.80 0.65
N GLN A 92 21.75 14.32 0.88
CA GLN A 92 22.30 13.18 0.15
C GLN A 92 21.57 11.87 0.47
N VAL A 93 21.19 11.65 1.74
CA VAL A 93 20.36 10.50 2.13
C VAL A 93 19.02 10.53 1.41
N LEU A 94 18.34 11.68 1.40
CA LEU A 94 17.07 11.87 0.69
C LEU A 94 17.22 11.60 -0.81
N ALA A 95 18.23 12.18 -1.46
CA ALA A 95 18.49 11.97 -2.89
C ALA A 95 18.77 10.50 -3.23
N ASN A 96 19.50 9.78 -2.38
CA ASN A 96 19.78 8.36 -2.55
C ASN A 96 18.53 7.49 -2.37
N ALA A 97 17.68 7.84 -1.40
CA ALA A 97 16.40 7.17 -1.19
C ALA A 97 15.48 7.33 -2.41
N VAL A 98 15.29 8.56 -2.89
CA VAL A 98 14.52 8.84 -4.11
C VAL A 98 15.10 8.10 -5.31
N LYS A 99 16.42 8.08 -5.48
CA LYS A 99 17.07 7.32 -6.56
C LYS A 99 16.77 5.82 -6.46
N THR A 100 16.77 5.27 -5.25
CA THR A 100 16.49 3.83 -5.03
C THR A 100 15.02 3.53 -5.32
N LEU A 101 14.10 4.34 -4.81
CA LEU A 101 12.66 4.21 -5.04
C LEU A 101 12.29 4.35 -6.53
N ASN A 102 13.03 5.12 -7.32
CA ASN A 102 12.82 5.21 -8.77
C ASN A 102 13.36 4.00 -9.56
N ASN A 103 13.94 3.00 -8.89
CA ASN A 103 14.45 1.78 -9.52
C ASN A 103 13.82 0.55 -8.86
N PRO A 104 12.54 0.23 -9.14
CA PRO A 104 11.81 -0.78 -8.38
C PRO A 104 12.37 -2.20 -8.54
N ASN A 105 13.12 -2.49 -9.60
CA ASN A 105 13.86 -3.75 -9.76
C ASN A 105 15.01 -3.94 -8.74
N LEU A 106 15.40 -2.89 -8.01
CA LEU A 106 16.29 -3.02 -6.85
C LEU A 106 15.51 -3.42 -5.59
N ILE A 107 14.20 -3.18 -5.56
CA ILE A 107 13.34 -3.31 -4.38
C ILE A 107 12.51 -4.59 -4.45
N PHE A 108 12.01 -4.97 -5.61
CA PHE A 108 11.21 -6.17 -5.82
C PHE A 108 11.85 -7.08 -6.85
N THR A 109 11.91 -8.35 -6.51
CA THR A 109 12.30 -9.43 -7.41
C THR A 109 11.05 -10.21 -7.77
N LEU A 110 10.69 -10.15 -9.05
CA LEU A 110 9.62 -10.95 -9.63
C LEU A 110 10.22 -12.20 -10.30
N PRO A 111 9.50 -13.34 -10.33
CA PRO A 111 9.99 -14.56 -10.96
C PRO A 111 10.31 -14.33 -12.46
N GLU A 112 11.51 -14.72 -12.91
CA GLU A 112 11.92 -14.52 -14.31
C GLU A 112 10.99 -15.22 -15.32
N ASN A 113 10.41 -16.36 -14.91
CA ASN A 113 9.43 -17.12 -15.69
C ASN A 113 8.07 -16.42 -15.82
N ALA A 114 7.76 -15.42 -14.98
CA ALA A 114 6.59 -14.54 -15.15
C ALA A 114 6.80 -13.49 -16.25
N LYS A 115 8.04 -13.29 -16.70
CA LYS A 115 8.43 -12.37 -17.78
C LYS A 115 7.90 -10.95 -17.58
N CYS A 116 8.03 -10.45 -16.36
CA CYS A 116 7.62 -9.10 -16.03
C CYS A 116 8.65 -8.07 -16.52
N THR A 117 8.17 -7.02 -17.19
CA THR A 117 8.90 -5.84 -17.61
C THR A 117 8.39 -4.62 -16.85
N PHE A 118 9.31 -3.84 -16.31
CA PHE A 118 9.00 -2.55 -15.68
C PHE A 118 8.54 -1.54 -16.74
N GLU A 119 7.42 -0.85 -16.47
CA GLU A 119 6.86 0.16 -17.37
C GLU A 119 7.08 1.58 -16.83
N GLU A 120 6.59 1.86 -15.62
CA GLU A 120 6.60 3.21 -15.04
C GLU A 120 6.79 3.19 -13.51
N ALA A 121 7.43 4.24 -12.99
CA ALA A 121 7.53 4.52 -11.57
C ALA A 121 7.18 5.98 -11.29
N HIS A 122 6.29 6.20 -10.33
CA HIS A 122 6.00 7.52 -9.77
C HIS A 122 6.40 7.53 -8.29
N VAL A 123 7.30 8.44 -7.92
CA VAL A 123 7.80 8.56 -6.53
C VAL A 123 7.63 10.00 -6.06
N SER A 124 6.98 10.17 -4.92
CA SER A 124 6.77 11.47 -4.28
C SER A 124 7.09 11.43 -2.79
N HIS A 125 7.41 12.59 -2.22
CA HIS A 125 7.57 12.75 -0.78
C HIS A 125 7.22 14.17 -0.35
N ASN A 126 6.85 14.36 0.91
CA ASN A 126 6.55 15.69 1.48
C ASN A 126 7.69 16.26 2.37
N LEU A 127 8.88 15.63 2.37
CA LEU A 127 10.01 16.09 3.18
C LEU A 127 10.62 17.43 2.73
N VAL A 128 10.30 17.92 1.53
CA VAL A 128 10.74 19.23 1.06
C VAL A 128 9.52 19.98 0.57
N ASN A 129 9.21 21.11 1.20
CA ASN A 129 8.27 22.06 0.62
C ASN A 129 9.01 22.81 -0.48
N HIS A 130 8.56 22.70 -1.73
CA HIS A 130 9.08 23.47 -2.86
C HIS A 130 8.71 24.98 -2.81
N ASN A 131 8.53 25.55 -1.61
CA ASN A 131 8.18 26.96 -1.40
C ASN A 131 9.42 27.84 -1.15
N ASP A 132 10.54 27.54 -1.81
CA ASP A 132 11.67 28.48 -1.91
C ASP A 132 11.44 29.41 -3.11
N HIS A 133 10.34 30.18 -3.05
CA HIS A 133 10.16 31.39 -3.83
C HIS A 133 10.11 32.58 -2.86
N ASP A 134 10.94 33.57 -3.17
CA ASP A 134 11.19 34.83 -2.46
C ASP A 134 9.94 35.60 -2.01
N ASP A 135 10.14 36.37 -0.93
CA ASP A 135 9.43 37.60 -0.54
C ASP A 135 7.90 37.55 -0.40
N HIS A 136 7.40 37.80 0.82
CA HIS A 136 6.61 39.00 1.14
C HIS A 136 6.34 39.09 2.65
N ASP A 137 6.86 40.18 3.22
CA ASP A 137 6.50 40.81 4.49
C ASP A 137 4.98 41.09 4.54
N HIS A 138 4.25 40.55 5.52
CA HIS A 138 2.94 41.08 5.94
C HIS A 138 2.61 40.76 7.41
N ASP A 139 2.30 41.85 8.11
CA ASP A 139 1.78 41.97 9.47
C ASP A 139 0.56 41.08 9.80
N HIS A 140 0.56 40.62 11.05
CA HIS A 140 -0.53 40.18 11.93
C HIS A 140 -1.98 40.10 11.40
N HIS A 141 -2.58 38.90 11.52
CA HIS A 141 -3.95 38.74 12.02
C HIS A 141 -4.12 37.42 12.82
N ASP A 142 -4.79 37.54 13.97
CA ASP A 142 -5.30 36.44 14.80
C ASP A 142 -6.05 35.41 13.94
N GLY A 143 -5.62 34.15 14.03
CA GLY A 143 -6.26 33.00 13.40
C GLY A 143 -6.02 31.80 14.30
N GLU A 144 -7.10 31.13 14.66
CA GLU A 144 -7.14 30.01 15.58
C GLU A 144 -6.03 29.00 15.29
N HIS A 145 -5.23 28.70 16.32
CA HIS A 145 -4.24 27.63 16.28
C HIS A 145 -4.95 26.28 16.20
N HIS A 146 -5.46 25.92 15.03
CA HIS A 146 -5.41 24.54 14.60
C HIS A 146 -3.94 24.17 14.62
N LYS A 147 -3.52 23.47 15.69
CA LYS A 147 -2.31 22.67 15.63
C LYS A 147 -2.58 21.68 14.52
N GLU A 148 -2.16 22.00 13.30
CA GLU A 148 -1.88 20.96 12.33
C GLU A 148 -0.96 20.00 13.06
N HIS A 149 -1.51 18.83 13.42
CA HIS A 149 -0.70 17.68 13.76
C HIS A 149 0.28 17.56 12.61
N GLY A 150 1.54 17.91 12.89
CA GLY A 150 2.53 18.14 11.85
C GLY A 150 2.53 16.94 10.94
N LYS A 151 2.19 17.13 9.66
CA LYS A 151 2.22 16.06 8.68
C LYS A 151 3.62 15.49 8.72
N HIS A 152 3.74 14.27 9.25
CA HIS A 152 5.01 13.60 9.35
C HIS A 152 5.54 13.38 7.92
N GLY A 153 6.85 13.46 7.76
CA GLY A 153 7.51 13.18 6.48
C GLY A 153 7.15 11.78 6.01
N GLU A 154 6.72 11.63 4.75
CA GLU A 154 6.27 10.39 4.14
C GLU A 154 6.79 10.29 2.69
N PHE A 155 7.01 9.05 2.25
CA PHE A 155 7.23 8.68 0.86
C PHE A 155 6.06 7.88 0.32
N SER A 156 5.65 8.18 -0.91
CA SER A 156 4.73 7.38 -1.70
C SER A 156 5.43 6.93 -2.97
N ALA A 157 5.25 5.66 -3.36
CA ALA A 157 5.76 5.14 -4.61
C ALA A 157 4.70 4.26 -5.30
N GLN A 158 4.58 4.41 -6.61
CA GLN A 158 3.71 3.59 -7.46
C GLN A 158 4.55 2.99 -8.58
N TYR A 159 4.41 1.68 -8.82
CA TYR A 159 5.14 0.96 -9.87
C TYR A 159 4.19 0.15 -10.74
N GLU A 160 4.39 0.25 -12.06
CA GLU A 160 3.65 -0.51 -13.05
C GLU A 160 4.57 -1.51 -13.76
N TYR A 161 4.07 -2.73 -13.88
CA TYR A 161 4.72 -3.82 -14.59
C TYR A 161 3.75 -4.49 -15.56
N HIS A 162 4.27 -4.92 -16.70
CA HIS A 162 3.60 -5.81 -17.64
C HIS A 162 4.28 -7.18 -17.64
N CYS A 163 3.53 -8.27 -17.49
CA CYS A 163 4.03 -9.63 -17.37
C CYS A 163 3.47 -10.54 -18.47
N GLU A 164 4.28 -10.90 -19.47
CA GLU A 164 3.83 -11.78 -20.58
C GLU A 164 3.33 -13.16 -20.10
N ALA A 165 3.79 -13.63 -18.93
CA ALA A 165 3.46 -14.95 -18.39
C ALA A 165 3.00 -14.84 -16.93
N ILE A 166 2.06 -13.93 -16.64
CA ILE A 166 1.55 -13.63 -15.29
C ILE A 166 1.13 -14.87 -14.48
N SER A 167 0.66 -15.94 -15.13
CA SER A 167 0.33 -17.20 -14.45
C SER A 167 1.50 -17.89 -13.74
N ASN A 168 2.74 -17.48 -14.03
CA ASN A 168 3.95 -17.95 -13.38
C ASN A 168 4.41 -17.04 -12.23
N LEU A 169 3.67 -15.97 -11.91
CA LEU A 169 3.90 -15.12 -10.75
C LEU A 169 3.38 -15.86 -9.49
N ASP A 170 4.19 -16.76 -8.94
CA ASP A 170 3.86 -17.57 -7.77
C ASP A 170 4.41 -16.99 -6.46
N GLN A 171 5.32 -16.02 -6.54
CA GLN A 171 5.88 -15.32 -5.39
C GLN A 171 6.40 -13.94 -5.76
N ILE A 172 6.53 -13.08 -4.76
CA ILE A 172 7.20 -11.78 -4.86
C ILE A 172 8.20 -11.70 -3.70
N GLU A 173 9.47 -11.43 -4.00
CA GLU A 173 10.51 -11.17 -3.00
C GLU A 173 10.82 -9.67 -2.95
N THR A 174 11.13 -9.15 -1.76
CA THR A 174 11.55 -7.78 -1.58
C THR A 174 12.93 -7.63 -0.95
N GLN A 175 13.71 -6.72 -1.51
CA GLN A 175 15.00 -6.25 -1.00
C GLN A 175 14.86 -4.93 -0.22
N TRP A 176 13.63 -4.48 0.06
CA TRP A 176 13.33 -3.24 0.77
C TRP A 176 14.19 -3.05 2.02
N PHE A 177 14.26 -4.06 2.89
CA PHE A 177 15.00 -4.00 4.15
C PHE A 177 16.52 -3.85 3.99
N THR A 178 17.07 -4.22 2.82
CA THR A 178 18.49 -3.98 2.50
C THR A 178 18.73 -2.52 2.15
N HIS A 179 17.78 -1.88 1.47
CA HIS A 179 17.87 -0.48 1.06
C HIS A 179 17.44 0.50 2.17
N PHE A 180 16.47 0.10 3.00
CA PHE A 180 15.85 0.93 4.03
C PHE A 180 15.89 0.21 5.39
N PRO A 181 17.04 0.17 6.06
CA PRO A 181 17.26 -0.67 7.24
C PRO A 181 16.52 -0.21 8.50
N HIS A 182 15.90 0.97 8.48
CA HIS A 182 15.05 1.45 9.58
C HIS A 182 13.64 0.86 9.54
N THR A 183 13.25 0.26 8.41
CA THR A 183 11.98 -0.46 8.29
C THR A 183 12.09 -1.82 8.98
N HIS A 184 11.16 -2.11 9.89
CA HIS A 184 11.13 -3.38 10.63
C HIS A 184 10.13 -4.38 10.07
N LYS A 185 9.06 -3.89 9.44
CA LYS A 185 7.96 -4.66 8.89
C LYS A 185 7.44 -4.02 7.61
N MET A 186 7.03 -4.84 6.65
CA MET A 186 6.28 -4.40 5.48
C MET A 186 4.97 -5.19 5.44
N THR A 187 3.83 -4.50 5.42
CA THR A 187 2.53 -5.14 5.20
C THR A 187 2.26 -5.20 3.69
N ILE A 188 1.86 -6.37 3.20
CA ILE A 188 1.48 -6.57 1.80
C ILE A 188 -0.01 -6.91 1.75
N GLN A 189 -0.77 -6.18 0.96
CA GLN A 189 -2.14 -6.51 0.57
C GLN A 189 -2.16 -6.76 -0.93
N TYR A 190 -2.27 -8.03 -1.32
CA TYR A 190 -2.34 -8.44 -2.72
C TYR A 190 -3.79 -8.72 -3.13
N LEU A 191 -4.17 -8.27 -4.33
CA LEU A 191 -5.44 -8.55 -4.99
C LEU A 191 -5.17 -8.96 -6.44
N GLY A 192 -5.58 -10.16 -6.84
CA GLY A 192 -5.44 -10.62 -8.22
C GLY A 192 -6.14 -11.94 -8.50
N ASP A 193 -5.73 -12.63 -9.57
CA ASP A 193 -6.34 -13.90 -10.01
C ASP A 193 -6.17 -15.03 -8.98
N ALA A 194 -5.09 -14.96 -8.21
CA ALA A 194 -4.84 -15.82 -7.06
C ALA A 194 -5.75 -15.53 -5.84
N GLY A 195 -6.64 -14.54 -5.94
CA GLY A 195 -7.49 -14.06 -4.88
C GLY A 195 -6.85 -12.93 -4.07
N GLN A 196 -7.43 -12.65 -2.91
CA GLN A 196 -6.90 -11.64 -1.98
C GLN A 196 -5.98 -12.29 -0.95
N LYS A 197 -4.79 -11.72 -0.77
CA LYS A 197 -3.81 -12.18 0.23
C LYS A 197 -3.30 -11.02 1.08
N ALA A 198 -2.99 -11.31 2.33
CA ALA A 198 -2.37 -10.39 3.27
C ALA A 198 -1.12 -11.04 3.84
N ALA A 199 -0.01 -10.29 3.92
CA ALA A 199 1.23 -10.76 4.52
C ALA A 199 1.91 -9.66 5.35
N SER A 200 2.75 -10.08 6.29
CA SER A 200 3.66 -9.19 7.02
C SER A 200 5.08 -9.71 6.84
N LEU A 201 5.85 -9.00 6.03
CA LEU A 201 7.24 -9.31 5.73
C LEU A 201 8.17 -8.64 6.74
N THR A 202 9.34 -9.25 6.96
CA THR A 202 10.39 -8.76 7.85
C THR A 202 11.76 -9.02 7.21
N PRO A 203 12.88 -8.47 7.73
CA PRO A 203 14.21 -8.78 7.20
C PRO A 203 14.58 -10.27 7.20
N LYS A 204 13.88 -11.11 7.97
CA LYS A 204 14.09 -12.57 8.03
C LYS A 204 13.14 -13.37 7.13
N SER A 205 12.10 -12.73 6.61
CA SER A 205 11.06 -13.33 5.78
C SER A 205 10.51 -12.26 4.85
N SER A 206 11.14 -12.14 3.69
CA SER A 206 10.94 -11.07 2.70
C SER A 206 10.24 -11.56 1.43
N VAL A 207 9.55 -12.70 1.50
CA VAL A 207 8.86 -13.32 0.35
C VAL A 207 7.38 -13.51 0.69
N ILE A 208 6.51 -13.14 -0.24
CA ILE A 208 5.08 -13.50 -0.24
C ILE A 208 4.82 -14.50 -1.37
N THR A 209 4.06 -15.56 -1.09
CA THR A 209 3.61 -16.55 -2.09
C THR A 209 2.18 -16.24 -2.53
N LEU A 210 1.98 -16.16 -3.85
CA LEU A 210 0.70 -15.90 -4.51
C LEU A 210 -0.07 -17.18 -4.87
#